data_AF-A0A4Q8QXN9-F1
#
_entry.id   AF-A0A4Q8QXN9-F1
#
_cell.length_a   1.000
_cell.length_b   1.000
_cell.length_c   1.000
_cell.angle_alpha   90.00
_cell.angle_beta   90.00
_cell.angle_gamma   90.00
#
_symmetry.space_group_name_H-M   'P 1'
#
loop_
_entity.id
_entity.type
_entity.pdbx_description
1 polymer ?
#
loop_
_entity_poly.entity_id
_entity_poly.type
_entity_poly.pdbx_seq_one_letter_code
_entity_poly.pdbx_strand_id
1 'polypeptide(L)'
;MDEHGVVPTALDAACRRHAPKAVYLVPTIHNPTTATMPLSRREEVAEILRRNDVLLLEDDAYGPLEPDAVPLASLIPERTYFMASLSKCESAIILNHSLTCGAVDS
;
A
#
# COMPACT_ATOMS: atom_id res chain seq x y z
N MET A 1 6.43 13.39 -4.97
CA MET A 1 6.44 12.18 -5.83
C MET A 1 7.47 12.40 -6.92
N ASP A 2 8.03 11.32 -7.46
CA ASP A 2 8.89 11.32 -8.65
C ASP A 2 8.25 10.42 -9.74
N GLU A 3 9.02 10.07 -10.77
CA GLU A 3 8.57 9.21 -11.89
C GLU A 3 8.12 7.80 -11.48
N HIS A 4 8.48 7.35 -10.27
CA HIS A 4 8.09 6.05 -9.72
C HIS A 4 7.09 6.19 -8.55
N GLY A 5 6.43 7.34 -8.42
CA GLY A 5 5.38 7.59 -7.44
C GLY A 5 5.88 8.15 -6.12
N VAL A 6 5.46 7.55 -5.00
CA VAL A 6 5.83 8.04 -3.66
C VAL A 6 7.32 7.87 -3.41
N VAL A 7 7.95 8.92 -2.89
CA VAL A 7 9.38 8.93 -2.54
C VAL A 7 9.54 8.46 -1.09
N PRO A 8 10.28 7.36 -0.81
CA PRO A 8 10.40 6.78 0.54
C PRO A 8 10.87 7.77 1.60
N THR A 9 11.89 8.59 1.29
CA THR A 9 12.42 9.57 2.25
C THR A 9 11.39 10.65 2.62
N ALA A 10 10.57 11.07 1.67
CA ALA A 10 9.49 12.03 1.92
C ALA A 10 8.35 11.39 2.73
N LEU A 11 8.04 10.12 2.49
CA LEU A 11 7.07 9.35 3.26
C LEU A 11 7.53 9.22 4.73
N ASP A 12 8.76 8.80 4.98
CA ASP A 12 9.31 8.66 6.33
C ASP A 12 9.31 10.00 7.08
N ALA A 13 9.72 11.08 6.41
CA ALA A 13 9.66 12.42 6.99
C ALA A 13 8.23 12.88 7.34
N ALA A 14 7.25 12.55 6.48
CA ALA A 14 5.85 12.85 6.75
C ALA A 14 5.29 12.02 7.91
N CYS A 15 5.62 10.73 7.98
CA CYS A 15 5.22 9.85 9.08
C CYS A 15 5.74 10.35 10.42
N ARG A 16 7.02 10.72 10.51
CA ARG A 16 7.62 11.27 11.74
C ARG A 16 7.03 12.61 12.13
N ARG A 17 6.71 13.47 11.16
CA ARG A 17 6.20 14.82 11.44
C ARG A 17 4.74 14.81 11.90
N HIS A 18 3.92 13.93 11.33
CA HIS A 18 2.47 14.00 11.48
C HIS A 18 1.86 12.81 12.21
N ALA A 19 2.63 11.74 12.45
CA ALA A 19 2.17 10.49 13.06
C ALA A 19 0.81 9.99 12.50
N PRO A 20 0.67 9.86 11.16
CA PRO A 20 -0.59 9.47 10.55
C PRO A 20 -0.95 8.05 10.97
N LYS A 21 -2.25 7.77 11.11
CA LYS A 21 -2.74 6.41 11.41
C LYS A 21 -2.76 5.51 10.17
N ALA A 22 -2.91 6.10 8.98
CA ALA A 22 -2.93 5.37 7.73
C ALA A 22 -2.39 6.22 6.58
N VAL A 23 -1.96 5.56 5.50
CA VAL A 23 -1.65 6.16 4.21
C VAL A 23 -2.39 5.43 3.10
N TYR A 24 -2.78 6.16 2.06
CA TYR A 24 -3.38 5.60 0.87
C TYR A 24 -2.38 5.67 -0.29
N LEU A 25 -2.14 4.53 -0.95
CA LEU A 25 -1.19 4.42 -2.05
C LEU A 25 -1.82 3.68 -3.24
N VAL A 26 -1.44 4.10 -4.45
CA VAL A 26 -1.73 3.40 -5.72
C VAL A 26 -0.38 2.98 -6.32
N PRO A 27 0.21 1.83 -5.94
CA PRO A 27 1.59 1.49 -6.29
C PRO A 27 1.76 1.02 -7.73
N THR A 28 0.69 0.52 -8.34
CA THR A 28 0.67 -0.05 -9.69
C THR A 28 -0.11 0.86 -10.63
N ILE A 29 0.52 1.32 -11.72
CA ILE A 29 -0.06 2.24 -12.72
C ILE A 29 -0.80 3.42 -12.05
N HIS A 30 -0.06 4.20 -11.27
CA HIS A 30 -0.58 5.35 -10.54
C HIS A 30 -1.23 6.36 -11.50
N ASN A 31 -2.55 6.56 -11.42
CA ASN A 31 -3.27 7.54 -12.24
C ASN A 31 -3.07 8.97 -11.69
N PRO A 32 -2.70 10.01 -12.47
CA PRO A 32 -2.51 10.07 -13.94
C PRO A 32 -1.06 9.88 -14.42
N THR A 33 -0.12 9.61 -13.54
CA THR A 33 1.32 9.55 -13.85
C THR A 33 1.75 8.24 -14.55
N THR A 34 0.86 7.24 -14.63
CA THR A 34 1.12 5.88 -15.12
C THR A 34 2.30 5.17 -14.45
N ALA A 35 2.73 5.68 -13.29
CA ALA A 35 3.94 5.23 -12.62
C ALA A 35 3.68 3.90 -11.90
N THR A 36 4.56 2.92 -12.11
CA THR A 36 4.58 1.68 -11.33
C THR A 36 5.80 1.72 -10.41
N MET A 37 5.55 1.57 -9.11
CA MET A 37 6.58 1.55 -8.09
C MET A 37 7.41 0.25 -8.23
N PRO A 38 8.75 0.32 -8.41
CA PRO A 38 9.58 -0.87 -8.50
C PRO A 38 9.66 -1.61 -7.16
N LEU A 39 9.97 -2.90 -7.19
CA LEU A 39 9.99 -3.77 -5.99
C LEU A 39 10.85 -3.20 -4.86
N SER A 40 12.08 -2.77 -5.15
CA SER A 40 12.98 -2.19 -4.14
C SER A 40 12.35 -1.03 -3.38
N ARG A 41 11.59 -0.19 -4.09
CA ARG A 41 10.88 0.95 -3.48
C ARG A 41 9.68 0.50 -2.67
N ARG A 42 8.98 -0.55 -3.10
CA ARG A 42 7.90 -1.16 -2.31
C ARG A 42 8.44 -1.73 -1.00
N GLU A 43 9.61 -2.37 -1.02
CA GLU A 43 10.29 -2.86 0.20
C GLU A 43 10.67 -1.71 1.14
N GLU A 44 11.22 -0.61 0.63
CA GLU A 44 11.53 0.57 1.44
C GLU A 44 10.27 1.17 2.07
N VAL A 45 9.18 1.31 1.30
CA VAL A 45 7.90 1.81 1.79
C VAL A 45 7.34 0.88 2.87
N ALA A 46 7.34 -0.43 2.64
CA ALA A 46 6.87 -1.42 3.61
C ALA A 46 7.61 -1.29 4.96
N GLU A 47 8.93 -1.14 4.92
CA GLU A 47 9.75 -0.97 6.13
C GLU A 47 9.46 0.36 6.85
N ILE A 48 9.26 1.45 6.11
CA ILE A 48 8.86 2.74 6.69
C ILE A 48 7.52 2.62 7.41
N LEU A 49 6.53 1.98 6.79
CA LEU A 49 5.19 1.84 7.37
C LEU A 49 5.19 0.97 8.61
N ARG A 50 5.96 -0.12 8.62
CA ARG A 50 6.17 -0.94 9.83
C ARG A 50 6.78 -0.15 10.97
N ARG A 51 7.91 0.52 10.71
CA ARG A 51 8.65 1.26 11.73
C ARG A 51 7.83 2.39 12.35
N ASN A 52 6.98 3.03 11.56
CA ASN A 52 6.16 4.15 12.02
C ASN A 52 4.75 3.74 12.51
N ASP A 53 4.46 2.43 12.59
CA ASP A 53 3.15 1.90 13.01
C ASP A 53 1.97 2.45 12.19
N VAL A 54 2.16 2.57 10.87
CA VAL A 54 1.17 3.18 9.94
C VAL A 54 0.47 2.09 9.14
N LEU A 55 -0.86 2.18 9.04
CA LEU A 55 -1.66 1.30 8.18
C LEU A 55 -1.55 1.71 6.71
N LEU A 56 -1.58 0.72 5.81
CA LEU A 56 -1.64 0.93 4.36
C LEU A 56 -3.06 0.69 3.86
N LEU A 57 -3.61 1.66 3.14
CA LEU A 57 -4.76 1.48 2.25
C LEU A 57 -4.19 1.39 0.82
N GLU A 58 -4.03 0.18 0.30
CA GLU A 58 -3.50 -0.03 -1.05
C GLU A 58 -4.65 -0.10 -2.05
N ASP A 59 -4.63 0.72 -3.08
CA ASP A 59 -5.53 0.63 -4.22
C ASP A 59 -4.77 0.05 -5.41
N ASP A 60 -5.19 -1.12 -5.83
CA ASP A 60 -4.61 -1.89 -6.92
C ASP A 60 -5.63 -2.09 -8.06
N ALA A 61 -6.34 -1.03 -8.42
CA ALA A 61 -7.29 -1.02 -9.54
C ALA A 61 -6.68 -1.44 -10.90
N TYR A 62 -5.35 -1.47 -11.02
CA TYR A 62 -4.63 -1.83 -12.23
C TYR A 62 -3.69 -3.03 -12.08
N GLY A 63 -3.62 -3.65 -10.90
CA GLY A 63 -2.81 -4.86 -10.66
C GLY A 63 -3.00 -5.97 -11.69
N PRO A 64 -4.24 -6.27 -12.14
CA PRO A 64 -4.47 -7.27 -13.19
C PRO A 64 -3.81 -6.95 -14.55
N LEU A 65 -3.49 -5.68 -14.82
CA LEU A 65 -2.81 -5.26 -16.06
C LEU A 65 -1.29 -5.34 -15.96
N GLU A 66 -0.74 -5.53 -14.75
CA GLU A 66 0.69 -5.64 -14.47
C GLU A 66 0.95 -6.84 -13.55
N PRO A 67 0.76 -8.08 -14.04
CA PRO A 67 0.80 -9.29 -13.21
C PRO A 67 2.17 -9.57 -12.57
N ASP A 68 3.24 -8.97 -13.10
CA ASP A 68 4.60 -9.10 -12.56
C ASP A 68 4.87 -8.14 -11.38
N ALA A 69 4.00 -7.16 -11.14
CA ALA A 69 4.15 -6.23 -10.02
C ALA A 69 3.68 -6.86 -8.70
N VAL A 70 4.61 -6.96 -7.74
CA VAL A 70 4.31 -7.46 -6.38
C VAL A 70 3.55 -6.39 -5.58
N PRO A 71 2.30 -6.62 -5.13
CA PRO A 71 1.56 -5.64 -4.33
C PRO A 71 2.22 -5.42 -2.96
N LEU A 72 2.09 -4.21 -2.41
CA LEU A 72 2.60 -3.89 -1.07
C LEU A 72 1.94 -4.76 0.00
N ALA A 73 0.68 -5.14 -0.19
CA ALA A 73 -0.07 -6.04 0.65
C ALA A 73 0.59 -7.42 0.80
N SER A 74 1.38 -7.88 -0.19
CA SER A 74 2.16 -9.10 -0.05
C SER A 74 3.41 -8.92 0.81
N LEU A 75 3.94 -7.69 0.90
CA LEU A 75 5.12 -7.38 1.69
C LEU A 75 4.78 -7.07 3.16
N ILE A 76 3.64 -6.43 3.43
CA ILE A 76 3.14 -6.03 4.77
C ILE A 76 1.65 -6.40 4.98
N PRO A 77 1.25 -7.68 4.86
CA PRO A 77 -0.14 -8.10 4.97
C PRO A 77 -0.77 -7.76 6.33
N GLU A 78 0.01 -7.77 7.41
CA GLU A 78 -0.42 -7.46 8.77
C GLU A 78 -0.87 -6.00 8.98
N ARG A 79 -0.59 -5.12 8.01
CA ARG A 79 -0.84 -3.68 8.09
C ARG A 79 -1.58 -3.12 6.89
N THR A 80 -2.06 -3.97 5.98
CA THR A 80 -2.61 -3.53 4.71
C THR A 80 -4.09 -3.85 4.57
N TYR A 81 -4.88 -2.82 4.28
CA TYR A 81 -6.19 -2.95 3.68
C TYR A 81 -6.02 -2.83 2.17
N PHE A 82 -6.14 -3.97 1.50
CA PHE A 82 -5.98 -4.08 0.06
C PHE A 82 -7.33 -3.88 -0.65
N MET A 83 -7.38 -2.94 -1.57
CA MET A 83 -8.54 -2.60 -2.39
C MET A 83 -8.21 -2.89 -3.85
N ALA A 84 -8.64 -4.05 -4.34
CA ALA A 84 -8.65 -4.32 -5.78
C ALA A 84 -10.02 -3.93 -6.35
N SER A 85 -10.03 -2.97 -7.28
CA SER A 85 -11.22 -2.69 -8.08
C SER A 85 -11.09 -3.33 -9.44
N LEU A 86 -12.05 -4.20 -9.72
CA LEU A 86 -12.23 -4.83 -11.02
C LEU A 86 -13.23 -4.04 -11.88
N SER A 87 -13.61 -2.83 -11.47
CA SER A 87 -14.42 -1.93 -12.32
C SER A 87 -13.70 -1.51 -13.61
N LYS A 88 -12.38 -1.69 -13.70
CA LYS A 88 -11.58 -1.52 -14.92
C LYS A 88 -11.17 -2.84 -15.58
N CYS A 89 -11.38 -3.98 -14.91
CA CYS A 89 -11.10 -5.34 -15.36
C CYS A 89 -12.13 -6.27 -14.68
N GLU A 90 -13.29 -6.59 -15.26
CA GLU A 90 -14.47 -7.13 -14.55
C GLU A 90 -14.26 -8.34 -13.58
N SER A 91 -14.77 -8.18 -12.34
CA SER A 91 -15.18 -9.12 -11.23
C SER A 91 -14.20 -10.03 -10.42
N ALA A 92 -14.32 -9.92 -9.07
CA ALA A 92 -13.81 -10.72 -7.92
C ALA A 92 -12.97 -9.95 -6.86
N ILE A 93 -13.64 -9.42 -5.82
CA ILE A 93 -13.02 -8.98 -4.55
C ILE A 93 -12.86 -10.21 -3.64
N ILE A 94 -11.63 -10.51 -3.22
CA ILE A 94 -11.34 -11.38 -2.07
C ILE A 94 -11.26 -10.49 -0.83
N LEU A 95 -12.33 -10.46 -0.03
CA LEU A 95 -12.27 -9.95 1.34
C LEU A 95 -11.67 -11.06 2.22
N ASN A 96 -10.34 -11.09 2.39
CA ASN A 96 -9.76 -11.83 3.50
C ASN A 96 -9.75 -10.91 4.72
N HIS A 97 -10.76 -11.03 5.57
CA HIS A 97 -10.87 -10.25 6.80
C HIS A 97 -10.96 -11.20 7.99
N SER A 98 -9.83 -11.45 8.65
CA SER A 98 -9.79 -11.95 10.02
C SER A 98 -9.50 -10.77 10.95
N LEU A 99 -10.56 -10.20 11.55
CA LEU A 99 -10.42 -9.32 12.71
C LEU A 99 -9.84 -10.15 13.85
N THR A 100 -8.60 -9.88 14.23
CA THR A 100 -8.15 -10.17 15.59
C THR A 100 -8.09 -8.83 16.33
N CYS A 101 -9.18 -8.53 17.02
CA CYS A 101 -9.22 -7.46 18.01
C CYS A 101 -8.30 -7.88 19.17
N GLY A 102 -7.11 -7.28 19.23
CA GLY A 102 -6.25 -7.40 20.41
C GLY A 102 -6.83 -6.56 21.54
N ALA A 103 -7.40 -7.24 22.55
CA ALA A 103 -7.72 -6.63 23.82
C ALA A 103 -6.45 -6.05 24.45
N VAL A 104 -6.46 -4.75 24.76
CA VAL A 104 -5.47 -4.16 25.66
C VAL A 104 -6.16 -4.00 27.01
N ASP A 105 -6.03 -5.02 27.84
CA ASP A 105 -6.19 -4.91 29.29
C ASP A 105 -4.84 -4.45 29.88
N SER A 106 -4.83 -3.29 30.53
CA SER A 106 -4.16 -2.97 31.81
C SER A 106 -4.28 -1.49 32.12
#